data_AF-A0A944S489-F1
#
_entry.id   AF-A0A944S489-F1
#
_cell.length_a   1.000
_cell.length_b   1.000
_cell.length_c   1.000
_cell.angle_alpha   90.00
_cell.angle_beta   90.00
_cell.angle_gamma   90.00
#
_symmetry.space_group_name_H-M   'P 1'
#
loop_
_entity.id
_entity.type
_entity.pdbx_description
1 polymer ?
#
loop_
_entity_poly.entity_id
_entity_poly.type
_entity_poly.pdbx_seq_one_letter_code
_entity_poly.pdbx_strand_id
1 'polypeptide(L)'
;MGKQSKRRSRPRHRGAQARANADLDTHIASLGLKTVGEYQRWCRKHGFTGALTKGWQERRQEREAARRDTAASDADATVQEHIKALNLTDVSAYQQWCRDHGLSDALHKGDRQRHKEVEMAREAASRQALRRVRRLTRRPHETIDALFTGQIDTTDLKPAWLGHVGAILDGIDAAPDPETADSEGYTSRRADSHRVDTQEAIHPTSTRDAFRRLLLHTERMKADLFSLDPALGRFGDAPGNCWIDGLLRIAQLHDHWQRPLEDWRPQGHNARRHFGALLRHLLTCYDVPDLVDTLFLQPPDETLPAATGWFLHIATGGHIRSAPELPAELTKRMAHETLQAPGHYTMLEAIRYGQIIGQGGDIGLVEALLTTRLGRSFEHEDFWATAIHWFTKHPMIDLDLIGLIVDYIQERKFPDQQIPQPSGDILTEGPPEPNFSMKSRSVNKLLDLVETWHTRLARENRIPASRWNRSDIGEFEETEQDKKGYQLTWTVQELTTTAELVAEGRALSHCVRSYATGCRSGRHAVFSVQLQVDDDRPDRLMTIAVNPKTRVISQMRGRFNALPTGKVEAGGPRRRSLSADYRLDLRASRGVVRRWMETEGIRRGAKT
;
A
#
# COMPACT_ATOMS: atom_id res chain seq x y z
N MET A 1 -30.92 -87.52 11.72
CA MET A 1 -32.21 -88.19 11.43
C MET A 1 -32.75 -87.69 10.10
N GLY A 2 -33.31 -88.59 9.27
CA GLY A 2 -34.31 -88.22 8.28
C GLY A 2 -33.84 -87.97 6.84
N LYS A 3 -33.76 -89.05 6.06
CA LYS A 3 -33.84 -89.02 4.58
C LYS A 3 -35.10 -88.27 4.14
N GLN A 4 -35.03 -87.46 3.08
CA GLN A 4 -36.18 -87.28 2.18
C GLN A 4 -35.79 -86.92 0.75
N SER A 5 -36.44 -87.65 -0.15
CA SER A 5 -36.28 -87.72 -1.59
C SER A 5 -36.64 -86.42 -2.32
N LYS A 6 -35.74 -85.91 -3.16
CA LYS A 6 -36.04 -84.86 -4.14
C LYS A 6 -36.82 -85.45 -5.32
N ARG A 7 -38.16 -85.41 -5.24
CA ARG A 7 -39.06 -85.65 -6.38
C ARG A 7 -38.90 -84.51 -7.40
N ARG A 8 -38.45 -84.84 -8.60
CA ARG A 8 -38.51 -83.98 -9.80
C ARG A 8 -39.98 -83.64 -10.12
N SER A 9 -40.35 -82.37 -9.95
CA SER A 9 -41.64 -81.82 -10.39
C SER A 9 -41.59 -81.55 -11.90
N ARG A 10 -42.49 -82.19 -12.66
CA ARG A 10 -42.73 -81.92 -14.10
C ARG A 10 -43.28 -80.50 -14.27
N PRO A 11 -42.97 -79.77 -15.36
CA PRO A 11 -43.49 -78.42 -15.58
C PRO A 11 -45.01 -78.49 -15.78
N ARG A 12 -45.76 -77.77 -14.95
CA ARG A 12 -47.21 -77.61 -15.10
C ARG A 12 -47.52 -76.89 -16.41
N HIS A 13 -48.35 -77.50 -17.25
CA HIS A 13 -48.96 -76.88 -18.43
C HIS A 13 -49.63 -75.56 -18.02
N ARG A 14 -49.05 -74.41 -18.39
CA ARG A 14 -49.77 -73.13 -18.34
C ARG A 14 -50.94 -73.25 -19.33
N GLY A 15 -52.18 -73.20 -18.83
CA GLY A 15 -53.39 -73.25 -19.65
C GLY A 15 -53.36 -72.16 -20.73
N ALA A 16 -53.97 -72.44 -21.89
CA ALA A 16 -53.96 -71.57 -23.08
C ALA A 16 -54.30 -70.10 -22.78
N GLN A 17 -55.14 -69.85 -21.77
CA GLN A 17 -55.58 -68.52 -21.34
C GLN A 17 -54.46 -67.67 -20.71
N ALA A 18 -53.55 -68.28 -19.94
CA ALA A 18 -52.40 -67.58 -19.37
C ALA A 18 -51.36 -67.18 -20.44
N ARG A 19 -51.25 -67.96 -21.52
CA ARG A 19 -50.41 -67.63 -22.68
C ARG A 19 -51.02 -66.52 -23.53
N ALA A 20 -52.33 -66.55 -23.75
CA ALA A 20 -53.06 -65.51 -24.48
C ALA A 20 -53.00 -64.15 -23.75
N ASN A 21 -53.12 -64.14 -22.42
CA ASN A 21 -52.97 -62.90 -21.64
C ASN A 21 -51.54 -62.37 -21.69
N ALA A 22 -50.52 -63.22 -21.57
CA ALA A 22 -49.12 -62.80 -21.67
C ALA A 22 -48.75 -62.27 -23.09
N ASP A 23 -49.30 -62.87 -24.13
CA ASP A 23 -49.14 -62.41 -25.52
C ASP A 23 -49.82 -61.05 -25.76
N LEU A 24 -51.01 -60.84 -25.17
CA LEU A 24 -51.70 -59.56 -25.18
C LEU A 24 -50.91 -58.48 -24.41
N ASP A 25 -50.42 -58.78 -23.21
CA ASP A 25 -49.61 -57.86 -22.40
C ASP A 25 -48.31 -57.48 -23.13
N THR A 26 -47.66 -58.45 -23.78
CA THR A 26 -46.46 -58.21 -24.60
C THR A 26 -46.76 -57.29 -25.79
N HIS A 27 -47.92 -57.45 -26.42
CA HIS A 27 -48.35 -56.58 -27.51
C HIS A 27 -48.67 -55.15 -27.03
N ILE A 28 -49.39 -55.00 -25.92
CA ILE A 28 -49.68 -53.71 -25.31
C ILE A 28 -48.39 -52.96 -24.94
N ALA A 29 -47.42 -53.66 -24.35
CA ALA A 29 -46.10 -53.11 -24.05
C ALA A 29 -45.34 -52.71 -25.33
N SER A 30 -45.49 -53.45 -26.44
CA SER A 30 -44.86 -53.11 -27.73
C SER A 30 -45.41 -51.82 -28.37
N LEU A 31 -46.58 -51.35 -27.92
CA LEU A 31 -47.17 -50.06 -28.31
C LEU A 31 -46.80 -48.92 -27.32
N GLY A 32 -45.98 -49.20 -26.31
CA GLY A 32 -45.60 -48.22 -25.27
C GLY A 32 -46.67 -47.98 -24.20
N LEU A 33 -47.72 -48.80 -24.17
CA LEU A 33 -48.84 -48.68 -23.22
C LEU A 33 -48.64 -49.63 -22.03
N LYS A 34 -49.17 -49.27 -20.87
CA LYS A 34 -48.93 -50.02 -19.61
C LYS A 34 -50.13 -50.85 -19.18
N THR A 35 -51.33 -50.48 -19.62
CA THR A 35 -52.57 -51.15 -19.19
C THR A 35 -53.51 -51.49 -20.35
N VAL A 36 -54.32 -52.53 -20.17
CA VAL A 36 -55.39 -52.92 -21.12
C VAL A 36 -56.39 -51.77 -21.32
N GLY A 37 -56.68 -50.99 -20.26
CA GLY A 37 -57.56 -49.83 -20.35
C GLY A 37 -56.99 -48.69 -21.20
N GLU A 38 -55.68 -48.44 -21.12
CA GLU A 38 -54.98 -47.51 -22.02
C GLU A 38 -55.02 -47.98 -23.46
N TYR A 39 -54.75 -49.27 -23.70
CA TYR A 39 -54.80 -49.87 -25.03
C TYR A 39 -56.18 -49.74 -25.69
N GLN A 40 -57.28 -50.01 -24.97
CA GLN A 40 -58.63 -49.86 -25.53
C GLN A 40 -59.02 -48.41 -25.82
N ARG A 41 -58.51 -47.43 -25.05
CA ARG A 41 -58.71 -46.00 -25.33
C ARG A 41 -57.88 -45.55 -26.52
N TRP A 42 -56.62 -45.98 -26.58
CA TRP A 42 -55.71 -45.70 -27.69
C TRP A 42 -56.26 -46.29 -29.00
N CYS A 43 -56.71 -47.55 -29.00
CA CYS A 43 -57.35 -48.16 -30.17
C CYS A 43 -58.54 -47.33 -30.68
N ARG A 44 -59.44 -46.91 -29.79
CA ARG A 44 -60.59 -46.06 -30.15
C ARG A 44 -60.17 -44.72 -30.75
N LYS A 45 -59.14 -44.08 -30.18
CA LYS A 45 -58.59 -42.80 -30.67
C LYS A 45 -58.00 -42.94 -32.07
N HIS A 46 -57.39 -44.07 -32.40
CA HIS A 46 -56.76 -44.34 -33.69
C HIS A 46 -57.67 -45.09 -34.69
N GLY A 47 -58.96 -45.27 -34.36
CA GLY A 47 -59.94 -45.92 -35.24
C GLY A 47 -59.88 -47.45 -35.28
N PHE A 48 -59.12 -48.08 -34.39
CA PHE A 48 -59.03 -49.54 -34.25
C PHE A 48 -60.11 -50.09 -33.30
N THR A 49 -60.48 -51.37 -33.47
CA THR A 49 -61.45 -52.05 -32.60
C THR A 49 -60.94 -52.16 -31.16
N GLY A 50 -61.81 -52.13 -30.15
CA GLY A 50 -61.42 -52.28 -28.73
C GLY A 50 -61.26 -53.73 -28.27
N ALA A 51 -61.38 -54.70 -29.18
CA ALA A 51 -61.36 -56.12 -28.87
C ALA A 51 -59.97 -56.57 -28.38
N LEU A 52 -59.92 -57.49 -27.41
CA LEU A 52 -58.66 -57.99 -26.84
C LEU A 52 -58.05 -59.14 -27.67
N THR A 53 -58.87 -59.82 -28.45
CA THR A 53 -58.46 -60.85 -29.41
C THR A 53 -58.47 -60.26 -30.81
N LYS A 54 -57.29 -59.95 -31.34
CA LYS A 54 -57.08 -59.37 -32.68
C LYS A 54 -56.16 -60.23 -33.52
N GLY A 55 -56.38 -60.19 -34.83
CA GLY A 55 -55.52 -60.88 -35.80
C GLY A 55 -54.13 -60.23 -35.90
N TRP A 56 -53.17 -60.96 -36.44
CA TRP A 56 -51.79 -60.46 -36.60
C TRP A 56 -51.69 -59.22 -37.51
N GLN A 57 -52.56 -59.09 -38.51
CA GLN A 57 -52.61 -57.94 -39.43
C GLN A 57 -53.04 -56.65 -38.71
N GLU A 58 -54.08 -56.70 -37.88
CA GLU A 58 -54.53 -55.56 -37.07
C GLU A 58 -53.44 -55.14 -36.08
N ARG A 59 -52.83 -56.10 -35.38
CA ARG A 59 -51.71 -55.82 -34.45
C ARG A 59 -50.49 -55.19 -35.14
N ARG A 60 -50.24 -55.53 -36.41
CA ARG A 60 -49.18 -54.88 -37.20
C ARG A 60 -49.53 -53.43 -37.52
N GLN A 61 -50.76 -53.15 -37.96
CA GLN A 61 -51.24 -51.79 -38.23
C GLN A 61 -51.20 -50.92 -36.96
N GLU A 62 -51.51 -51.49 -35.80
CA GLU A 62 -51.38 -50.82 -34.51
C GLU A 62 -49.93 -50.45 -34.19
N ARG A 63 -48.97 -51.37 -34.40
CA ARG A 63 -47.54 -51.05 -34.21
C ARG A 63 -47.05 -49.98 -35.17
N GLU A 64 -47.52 -49.97 -36.41
CA GLU A 64 -47.20 -48.93 -37.38
C GLU A 64 -47.80 -47.56 -36.99
N ALA A 65 -49.02 -47.55 -36.42
CA ALA A 65 -49.61 -46.32 -35.87
C ALA A 65 -48.87 -45.81 -34.63
N ALA A 66 -48.57 -46.70 -33.67
CA ALA A 66 -47.81 -46.34 -32.47
C ALA A 66 -46.40 -45.82 -32.82
N ARG A 67 -45.71 -46.44 -33.78
CA ARG A 67 -44.41 -45.94 -34.27
C ARG A 67 -44.52 -44.54 -34.89
N ARG A 68 -45.61 -44.24 -35.60
CA ARG A 68 -45.85 -42.89 -36.14
C ARG A 68 -46.09 -41.87 -35.03
N ASP A 69 -46.84 -42.23 -33.99
CA ASP A 69 -47.06 -41.35 -32.84
C ASP A 69 -45.77 -41.10 -32.06
N THR A 70 -44.95 -42.13 -31.83
CA THR A 70 -43.63 -41.98 -31.19
C THR A 70 -42.72 -41.07 -32.02
N ALA A 71 -42.64 -41.30 -33.34
CA ALA A 71 -41.83 -40.46 -34.22
C ALA A 71 -42.30 -38.99 -34.26
N ALA A 72 -43.61 -38.75 -34.20
CA ALA A 72 -44.15 -37.39 -34.11
C ALA A 72 -43.82 -36.73 -32.76
N SER A 73 -43.94 -37.48 -31.64
CA SER A 73 -43.56 -36.99 -30.31
C SER A 73 -42.07 -36.67 -30.20
N ASP A 74 -41.20 -37.50 -30.78
CA ASP A 74 -39.75 -37.28 -30.79
C ASP A 74 -39.38 -36.06 -31.65
N ALA A 75 -40.07 -35.86 -32.77
CA ALA A 75 -39.89 -34.68 -33.61
C ALA A 75 -40.31 -33.39 -32.90
N ASP A 76 -41.43 -33.40 -32.17
CA ASP A 76 -41.89 -32.28 -31.37
C ASP A 76 -40.92 -31.96 -30.22
N ALA A 77 -40.42 -32.98 -29.51
CA ALA A 77 -39.40 -32.81 -28.47
C ALA A 77 -38.11 -32.17 -29.01
N THR A 78 -37.67 -32.62 -30.19
CA THR A 78 -36.49 -32.11 -30.88
C THR A 78 -36.66 -30.65 -31.33
N VAL A 79 -37.89 -30.21 -31.64
CA VAL A 79 -38.20 -28.80 -31.93
C VAL A 79 -38.16 -27.96 -30.65
N GLN A 80 -38.75 -28.44 -29.55
CA GLN A 80 -38.74 -27.74 -28.26
C GLN A 80 -37.33 -27.54 -27.70
N GLU A 81 -36.47 -28.55 -27.84
CA GLU A 81 -35.06 -28.45 -27.43
C GLU A 81 -34.31 -27.36 -28.21
N HIS A 82 -34.57 -27.24 -29.52
CA HIS A 82 -33.98 -26.19 -30.37
C HIS A 82 -34.49 -24.79 -30.01
N ILE A 83 -35.80 -24.64 -29.76
CA ILE A 83 -36.40 -23.36 -29.31
C ILE A 83 -35.76 -22.91 -27.99
N LYS A 84 -35.55 -23.86 -27.06
CA LYS A 84 -34.85 -23.60 -25.80
C LYS A 84 -33.38 -23.22 -26.02
N ALA A 85 -32.69 -23.87 -26.96
CA ALA A 85 -31.31 -23.52 -27.31
C ALA A 85 -31.15 -22.12 -27.92
N LEU A 86 -32.22 -21.60 -28.55
CA LEU A 86 -32.31 -20.22 -29.03
C LEU A 86 -32.78 -19.21 -27.96
N ASN A 87 -33.05 -19.69 -26.74
CA ASN A 87 -33.57 -18.91 -25.61
C ASN A 87 -34.93 -18.24 -25.90
N LEU A 88 -35.79 -18.93 -26.65
CA LEU A 88 -37.15 -18.49 -26.99
C LEU A 88 -38.18 -19.23 -26.12
N THR A 89 -39.34 -18.61 -25.91
CA THR A 89 -40.34 -19.08 -24.94
C THR A 89 -41.24 -20.19 -25.48
N ASP A 90 -41.56 -20.13 -26.78
CA ASP A 90 -42.52 -21.03 -27.41
C ASP A 90 -42.35 -21.07 -28.94
N VAL A 91 -43.16 -21.92 -29.58
CA VAL A 91 -43.16 -22.14 -31.03
C VAL A 91 -43.56 -20.88 -31.80
N SER A 92 -44.47 -20.07 -31.26
CA SER A 92 -44.91 -18.82 -31.90
C SER A 92 -43.78 -17.79 -31.93
N ALA A 93 -43.06 -17.64 -30.82
CA ALA A 93 -41.87 -16.81 -30.70
C ALA A 93 -40.77 -17.26 -31.68
N TYR A 94 -40.57 -18.58 -31.84
CA TYR A 94 -39.63 -19.13 -32.82
C TYR A 94 -40.01 -18.85 -34.26
N GLN A 95 -41.27 -19.05 -34.64
CA GLN A 95 -41.73 -18.77 -36.00
C GLN A 95 -41.65 -17.28 -36.33
N GLN A 96 -41.98 -16.41 -35.37
CA GLN A 96 -41.83 -14.97 -35.53
C GLN A 96 -40.35 -14.58 -35.70
N TRP A 97 -39.47 -15.11 -34.85
CA TRP A 97 -38.03 -14.89 -34.96
C TRP A 97 -37.48 -15.33 -36.32
N CYS A 98 -37.94 -16.47 -36.85
CA CYS A 98 -37.56 -16.93 -38.19
C CYS A 98 -37.98 -15.95 -39.28
N ARG A 99 -39.23 -15.45 -39.24
CA ARG A 99 -39.74 -14.46 -40.21
C ARG A 99 -38.93 -13.16 -40.19
N ASP A 100 -38.64 -12.66 -38.99
CA ASP A 100 -37.90 -11.41 -38.80
C ASP A 100 -36.46 -11.49 -39.33
N HIS A 101 -35.89 -12.70 -39.38
CA HIS A 101 -34.52 -12.96 -39.84
C HIS A 101 -34.45 -13.54 -41.27
N GLY A 102 -35.57 -13.55 -42.01
CA GLY A 102 -35.63 -14.04 -43.40
C GLY A 102 -35.40 -15.55 -43.53
N LEU A 103 -35.73 -16.31 -42.49
CA LEU A 103 -35.62 -17.77 -42.44
C LEU A 103 -37.00 -18.40 -42.60
N SER A 104 -37.05 -19.65 -43.06
CA SER A 104 -38.30 -20.43 -43.12
C SER A 104 -38.92 -20.58 -41.73
N ASP A 105 -40.24 -20.54 -41.60
CA ASP A 105 -40.98 -20.73 -40.33
C ASP A 105 -41.48 -22.17 -40.13
N ALA A 106 -41.04 -23.11 -40.98
CA ALA A 106 -41.32 -24.53 -40.86
C ALA A 106 -40.68 -25.12 -39.58
N LEU A 107 -41.40 -25.97 -38.84
CA LEU A 107 -40.89 -26.54 -37.58
C LEU A 107 -39.86 -27.66 -37.79
N HIS A 108 -39.95 -28.38 -38.90
CA HIS A 108 -39.04 -29.46 -39.22
C HIS A 108 -37.98 -28.99 -40.22
N LYS A 109 -36.83 -28.58 -39.68
CA LYS A 109 -35.65 -28.13 -40.43
C LYS A 109 -34.50 -29.10 -40.23
N GLY A 110 -33.70 -29.31 -41.28
CA GLY A 110 -32.48 -30.13 -41.21
C GLY A 110 -31.38 -29.49 -40.36
N ASP A 111 -30.45 -30.32 -39.88
CA ASP A 111 -29.43 -29.94 -38.88
C ASP A 111 -28.57 -28.74 -39.31
N ARG A 112 -28.21 -28.65 -40.59
CA ARG A 112 -27.43 -27.52 -41.13
C ARG A 112 -28.15 -26.18 -40.92
N GLN A 113 -29.46 -26.17 -41.11
CA GLN A 113 -30.27 -24.97 -40.96
C GLN A 113 -30.44 -24.62 -39.47
N ARG A 114 -30.64 -25.61 -38.60
CA ARG A 114 -30.66 -25.42 -37.14
C ARG A 114 -29.34 -24.87 -36.61
N HIS A 115 -28.21 -25.36 -37.12
CA HIS A 115 -26.89 -24.86 -36.73
C HIS A 115 -26.71 -23.38 -37.12
N LYS A 116 -27.10 -23.01 -38.34
CA LYS A 116 -27.08 -21.62 -38.81
C LYS A 116 -27.98 -20.69 -37.97
N GLU A 117 -29.13 -21.19 -37.52
CA GLU A 117 -30.03 -20.44 -36.63
C GLU A 117 -29.39 -20.18 -35.26
N VAL A 118 -28.76 -21.18 -34.67
CA VAL A 118 -28.04 -21.04 -33.39
C VAL A 118 -26.88 -20.05 -33.52
N GLU A 119 -26.12 -20.13 -34.62
CA GLU A 119 -25.02 -19.20 -34.90
C GLU A 119 -25.53 -17.76 -35.05
N MET A 120 -26.61 -17.55 -35.80
CA MET A 120 -27.22 -16.23 -35.99
C MET A 120 -27.79 -15.66 -34.69
N ALA A 121 -28.44 -16.49 -33.86
CA ALA A 121 -28.93 -16.08 -32.55
C ALA A 121 -27.78 -15.69 -31.61
N ARG A 122 -26.67 -16.44 -31.63
CA ARG A 122 -25.45 -16.10 -30.87
C ARG A 122 -24.83 -14.80 -31.35
N GLU A 123 -24.75 -14.55 -32.66
CA GLU A 123 -24.25 -13.30 -33.21
C GLU A 123 -25.14 -12.11 -32.84
N ALA A 124 -26.47 -12.26 -32.92
CA ALA A 124 -27.43 -11.22 -32.56
C ALA A 124 -27.34 -10.87 -31.07
N ALA A 125 -27.29 -11.88 -30.19
CA ALA A 125 -27.09 -11.71 -28.76
C ALA A 125 -25.74 -11.00 -28.46
N SER A 126 -24.67 -11.40 -29.14
CA SER A 126 -23.35 -10.75 -29.00
C SER A 126 -23.38 -9.29 -29.45
N ARG A 127 -24.02 -8.96 -30.57
CA ARG A 127 -24.18 -7.56 -31.03
C ARG A 127 -25.03 -6.75 -30.07
N GLN A 128 -26.08 -7.33 -29.48
CA GLN A 128 -26.93 -6.67 -28.50
C GLN A 128 -26.18 -6.42 -27.19
N ALA A 129 -25.37 -7.38 -26.72
CA ALA A 129 -24.47 -7.21 -25.59
C ALA A 129 -23.45 -6.08 -25.85
N LEU A 130 -22.80 -6.08 -27.02
CA LEU A 130 -21.88 -5.00 -27.41
C LEU A 130 -22.56 -3.63 -27.50
N ARG A 131 -23.80 -3.55 -27.99
CA ARG A 131 -24.59 -2.30 -28.00
C ARG A 131 -24.97 -1.84 -26.59
N ARG A 132 -25.30 -2.76 -25.67
CA ARG A 132 -25.60 -2.46 -24.26
C ARG A 132 -24.36 -1.92 -23.55
N VAL A 133 -23.21 -2.58 -23.71
CA VAL A 133 -21.91 -2.11 -23.18
C VAL A 133 -21.56 -0.73 -23.76
N ARG A 134 -21.69 -0.52 -25.07
CA ARG A 134 -21.45 0.80 -25.71
C ARG A 134 -22.40 1.91 -25.26
N ARG A 135 -23.62 1.58 -24.80
CA ARG A 135 -24.59 2.56 -24.29
C ARG A 135 -24.26 2.97 -22.86
N LEU A 136 -23.91 2.00 -22.02
CA LEU A 136 -23.55 2.20 -20.61
C LEU A 136 -22.30 3.09 -20.49
N THR A 137 -21.25 2.78 -21.26
CA THR A 137 -19.98 3.54 -21.29
C THR A 137 -20.09 5.01 -21.72
N ARG A 138 -21.25 5.47 -22.25
CA ARG A 138 -21.50 6.90 -22.59
C ARG A 138 -22.17 7.71 -21.48
N ARG A 139 -22.72 7.04 -20.46
CA ARG A 139 -23.40 7.67 -19.31
C ARG A 139 -22.80 7.09 -18.03
N PRO A 140 -21.70 7.67 -17.52
CA PRO A 140 -20.99 7.13 -16.37
C PRO A 140 -21.89 6.93 -15.15
N HIS A 141 -22.80 7.87 -14.85
CA HIS A 141 -23.77 7.72 -13.75
C HIS A 141 -24.67 6.47 -13.87
N GLU A 142 -25.21 6.18 -15.07
CA GLU A 142 -26.02 4.95 -15.30
C GLU A 142 -25.18 3.69 -15.11
N THR A 143 -23.89 3.74 -15.47
CA THR A 143 -22.98 2.60 -15.29
C THR A 143 -22.59 2.39 -13.84
N ILE A 144 -22.33 3.47 -13.08
CA ILE A 144 -22.12 3.40 -11.63
C ILE A 144 -23.34 2.75 -10.98
N ASP A 145 -24.56 3.19 -11.28
CA ASP A 145 -25.77 2.60 -10.70
C ASP A 145 -25.94 1.12 -11.03
N ALA A 146 -25.67 0.76 -12.28
CA ALA A 146 -25.79 -0.61 -12.73
C ALA A 146 -24.67 -1.53 -12.18
N LEU A 147 -23.48 -1.00 -11.88
CA LEU A 147 -22.41 -1.69 -11.14
C LEU A 147 -22.85 -2.00 -9.71
N PHE A 148 -23.32 -0.99 -8.97
CA PHE A 148 -23.73 -1.18 -7.58
C PHE A 148 -24.96 -2.08 -7.40
N THR A 149 -25.78 -2.24 -8.44
CA THR A 149 -26.95 -3.14 -8.46
C THR A 149 -26.66 -4.53 -9.05
N GLY A 150 -25.42 -4.80 -9.47
CA GLY A 150 -25.02 -6.11 -10.03
C GLY A 150 -25.64 -6.42 -11.41
N GLN A 151 -26.05 -5.40 -12.16
CA GLN A 151 -26.74 -5.57 -13.45
C GLN A 151 -25.81 -5.69 -14.67
N ILE A 152 -24.50 -5.53 -14.45
CA ILE A 152 -23.46 -5.55 -15.49
C ILE A 152 -22.28 -6.36 -14.97
N ASP A 153 -21.68 -7.17 -15.85
CA ASP A 153 -20.41 -7.84 -15.63
C ASP A 153 -19.26 -6.81 -15.60
N THR A 154 -18.36 -6.94 -14.63
CA THR A 154 -17.24 -6.03 -14.42
C THR A 154 -16.13 -6.22 -15.46
N THR A 155 -16.14 -7.33 -16.20
CA THR A 155 -15.17 -7.59 -17.28
C THR A 155 -15.37 -6.65 -18.48
N ASP A 156 -14.27 -6.07 -18.97
CA ASP A 156 -14.17 -5.22 -20.17
C ASP A 156 -14.91 -3.86 -20.15
N LEU A 157 -15.20 -3.30 -18.97
CA LEU A 157 -15.74 -1.94 -18.87
C LEU A 157 -14.72 -0.87 -19.28
N LYS A 158 -15.16 0.09 -20.10
CA LYS A 158 -14.40 1.30 -20.48
C LYS A 158 -15.18 2.56 -20.11
N PRO A 159 -14.58 3.62 -19.58
CA PRO A 159 -13.17 3.80 -19.23
C PRO A 159 -12.69 2.89 -18.09
N ALA A 160 -11.37 2.65 -18.03
CA ALA A 160 -10.74 1.69 -17.11
C ALA A 160 -11.09 1.90 -15.63
N TRP A 161 -11.34 3.14 -15.22
CA TRP A 161 -11.74 3.43 -13.83
C TRP A 161 -13.06 2.79 -13.42
N LEU A 162 -13.98 2.51 -14.35
CA LEU A 162 -15.20 1.76 -14.06
C LEU A 162 -14.90 0.30 -13.70
N GLY A 163 -13.91 -0.31 -14.37
CA GLY A 163 -13.41 -1.63 -14.02
C GLY A 163 -12.75 -1.65 -12.64
N HIS A 164 -11.99 -0.59 -12.29
CA HIS A 164 -11.42 -0.42 -10.96
C HIS A 164 -12.50 -0.32 -9.87
N VAL A 165 -13.57 0.44 -10.11
CA VAL A 165 -14.73 0.50 -9.21
C VAL A 165 -15.37 -0.89 -9.05
N GLY A 166 -15.51 -1.66 -10.14
CA GLY A 166 -16.00 -3.04 -10.07
C GLY A 166 -15.15 -3.92 -9.15
N ALA A 167 -13.82 -3.89 -9.31
CA ALA A 167 -12.90 -4.64 -8.47
C ALA A 167 -12.97 -4.23 -6.98
N ILE A 168 -13.16 -2.94 -6.69
CA ILE A 168 -13.39 -2.45 -5.32
C ILE A 168 -14.69 -3.05 -4.75
N LEU A 169 -15.78 -3.06 -5.52
CA LEU A 169 -17.07 -3.58 -5.06
C LEU A 169 -17.01 -5.07 -4.73
N ASP A 170 -16.31 -5.86 -5.56
CA ASP A 170 -16.08 -7.28 -5.29
C ASP A 170 -15.36 -7.48 -3.94
N GLY A 171 -14.42 -6.58 -3.60
CA GLY A 171 -13.73 -6.55 -2.30
C GLY A 171 -14.63 -6.15 -1.13
N ILE A 172 -15.50 -5.15 -1.30
CA ILE A 172 -16.48 -4.74 -0.27
C ILE A 172 -17.47 -5.88 0.01
N ASP A 173 -17.94 -6.57 -1.03
CA ASP A 173 -18.92 -7.65 -0.85
C ASP A 173 -18.30 -8.94 -0.28
N ALA A 174 -16.99 -9.16 -0.49
CA ALA A 174 -16.25 -10.29 0.07
C ALA A 174 -15.86 -10.10 1.55
N ALA A 175 -15.72 -8.86 2.01
CA ALA A 175 -15.48 -8.55 3.42
C ALA A 175 -16.82 -8.19 4.07
N PRO A 176 -17.47 -9.09 4.85
CA PRO A 176 -18.62 -8.67 5.65
C PRO A 176 -18.20 -7.47 6.51
N ASP A 177 -19.08 -6.48 6.64
CA ASP A 177 -18.86 -5.33 7.54
C ASP A 177 -18.24 -5.88 8.82
N PRO A 178 -17.03 -5.43 9.22
CA PRO A 178 -16.54 -5.80 10.52
C PRO A 178 -17.60 -5.30 11.50
N GLU A 179 -18.34 -6.23 12.12
CA GLU A 179 -19.14 -5.96 13.30
C GLU A 179 -18.25 -5.14 14.21
N THR A 180 -18.52 -3.83 14.26
CA THR A 180 -18.05 -2.88 15.28
C THR A 180 -16.76 -3.36 15.95
N ALA A 181 -15.66 -3.44 15.20
CA ALA A 181 -14.37 -3.78 15.77
C ALA A 181 -13.93 -2.58 16.59
N ASP A 182 -14.33 -2.61 17.87
CA ASP A 182 -13.85 -1.79 18.97
C ASP A 182 -13.61 -0.31 18.63
N SER A 183 -14.70 0.42 18.40
CA SER A 183 -14.74 1.84 18.75
C SER A 183 -14.93 2.05 20.27
N GLU A 184 -14.65 1.04 21.10
CA GLU A 184 -14.57 1.13 22.56
C GLU A 184 -13.27 1.86 22.97
N GLY A 185 -13.22 3.15 22.69
CA GLY A 185 -12.09 4.00 23.09
C GLY A 185 -12.32 5.48 22.89
N TYR A 186 -13.28 5.88 22.05
CA TYR A 186 -13.60 7.29 21.81
C TYR A 186 -15.04 7.63 22.24
N THR A 187 -15.32 7.51 23.53
CA THR A 187 -16.42 8.26 24.16
C THR A 187 -15.95 9.69 24.46
N SER A 188 -15.75 10.50 23.41
CA SER A 188 -15.63 11.94 23.62
C SER A 188 -17.01 12.51 23.90
N ARG A 189 -17.10 13.20 25.04
CA ARG A 189 -18.29 13.89 25.56
C ARG A 189 -18.99 14.65 24.44
N ARG A 190 -20.14 14.16 24.01
CA ARG A 190 -21.15 14.96 23.33
C ARG A 190 -21.42 16.16 24.23
N ALA A 191 -21.07 17.36 23.76
CA ALA A 191 -21.59 18.57 24.36
C ALA A 191 -23.10 18.55 24.14
N ASP A 192 -23.84 18.36 25.23
CA ASP A 192 -25.29 18.53 25.28
C ASP A 192 -25.65 19.93 24.78
N SER A 193 -26.20 20.00 23.57
CA SER A 193 -27.14 21.06 23.21
C SER A 193 -28.11 20.51 22.15
N HIS A 194 -29.37 20.36 22.59
CA HIS A 194 -30.59 20.20 21.80
C HIS A 194 -30.52 19.43 20.46
N ARG A 195 -30.74 18.11 20.55
CA ARG A 195 -31.14 17.28 19.40
C ARG A 195 -32.66 17.32 19.23
N VAL A 196 -33.12 17.92 18.12
CA VAL A 196 -34.48 17.79 17.58
C VAL A 196 -34.45 16.73 16.46
N ASP A 197 -35.54 15.97 16.36
CA ASP A 197 -35.80 14.76 15.56
C ASP A 197 -35.70 14.92 14.02
N THR A 198 -34.53 15.19 13.43
CA THR A 198 -34.40 15.24 11.95
C THR A 198 -33.18 14.51 11.37
N GLN A 199 -32.64 13.50 12.06
CA GLN A 199 -31.32 12.94 11.72
C GLN A 199 -31.29 11.70 10.82
N GLU A 200 -32.44 11.18 10.35
CA GLU A 200 -32.48 10.00 9.46
C GLU A 200 -32.00 10.27 8.01
N ALA A 201 -31.85 11.52 7.58
CA ALA A 201 -31.55 11.86 6.17
C ALA A 201 -30.08 12.21 5.88
N ILE A 202 -29.20 12.29 6.89
CA ILE A 202 -27.88 12.92 6.73
C ILE A 202 -26.77 11.90 6.45
N HIS A 203 -26.83 10.71 7.04
CA HIS A 203 -25.75 9.72 6.95
C HIS A 203 -26.10 8.60 5.96
N PRO A 204 -25.18 8.23 5.06
CA PRO A 204 -25.30 7.00 4.27
C PRO A 204 -25.57 5.79 5.17
N THR A 205 -26.26 4.78 4.67
CA THR A 205 -26.66 3.61 5.49
C THR A 205 -25.57 2.53 5.56
N SER A 206 -24.56 2.60 4.68
CA SER A 206 -23.41 1.69 4.66
C SER A 206 -22.23 2.30 3.90
N THR A 207 -21.04 1.70 4.05
CA THR A 207 -19.86 2.05 3.24
C THR A 207 -20.14 1.95 1.74
N ARG A 208 -20.89 0.93 1.32
CA ARG A 208 -21.29 0.72 -0.08
C ARG A 208 -22.17 1.87 -0.58
N ASP A 209 -23.19 2.27 0.18
CA ASP A 209 -24.05 3.40 -0.21
C ASP A 209 -23.27 4.73 -0.21
N ALA A 210 -22.44 4.97 0.81
CA ALA A 210 -21.59 6.15 0.89
C ALA A 210 -20.66 6.28 -0.32
N PHE A 211 -20.01 5.17 -0.70
CA PHE A 211 -19.11 5.13 -1.84
C PHE A 211 -19.85 5.40 -3.16
N ARG A 212 -21.04 4.81 -3.33
CA ARG A 212 -21.92 5.11 -4.48
C ARG A 212 -22.25 6.59 -4.55
N ARG A 213 -22.68 7.19 -3.44
CA ARG A 213 -23.04 8.62 -3.37
C ARG A 213 -21.85 9.51 -3.72
N LEU A 214 -20.65 9.20 -3.22
CA LEU A 214 -19.42 9.93 -3.56
C LEU A 214 -19.13 9.87 -5.06
N LEU A 215 -19.16 8.69 -5.67
CA LEU A 215 -18.89 8.53 -7.11
C LEU A 215 -19.91 9.29 -7.97
N LEU A 216 -21.21 9.16 -7.68
CA LEU A 216 -22.26 9.87 -8.43
C LEU A 216 -22.15 11.39 -8.27
N HIS A 217 -21.89 11.86 -7.05
CA HIS A 217 -21.80 13.29 -6.79
C HIS A 217 -20.56 13.90 -7.45
N THR A 218 -19.40 13.27 -7.32
CA THR A 218 -18.14 13.76 -7.89
C THR A 218 -18.16 13.71 -9.43
N GLU A 219 -18.81 12.71 -10.04
CA GLU A 219 -19.02 12.64 -11.49
C GLU A 219 -19.93 13.77 -11.97
N ARG A 220 -21.07 13.97 -11.29
CA ARG A 220 -22.03 15.05 -11.61
C ARG A 220 -21.39 16.43 -11.52
N MET A 221 -20.52 16.65 -10.53
CA MET A 221 -19.80 17.90 -10.35
C MET A 221 -18.54 18.02 -11.22
N LYS A 222 -18.24 17.01 -12.05
CA LYS A 222 -17.04 16.95 -12.91
C LYS A 222 -15.74 17.16 -12.13
N ALA A 223 -15.65 16.57 -10.94
CA ALA A 223 -14.43 16.59 -10.16
C ALA A 223 -13.36 15.71 -10.82
N ASP A 224 -12.12 16.20 -10.89
CA ASP A 224 -10.96 15.46 -11.42
C ASP A 224 -10.49 14.31 -10.49
N LEU A 225 -11.38 13.39 -10.09
CA LEU A 225 -11.12 12.31 -9.12
C LEU A 225 -11.26 10.89 -9.72
N PHE A 226 -11.39 10.78 -11.04
CA PHE A 226 -11.58 9.49 -11.74
C PHE A 226 -10.35 9.03 -12.52
N SER A 227 -9.22 9.74 -12.41
CA SER A 227 -7.96 9.24 -12.97
C SER A 227 -7.45 8.08 -12.12
N LEU A 228 -6.89 7.07 -12.79
CA LEU A 228 -6.16 5.97 -12.17
C LEU A 228 -4.67 6.29 -12.03
N ASP A 229 -4.23 7.50 -12.42
CA ASP A 229 -2.86 7.94 -12.19
C ASP A 229 -2.55 7.95 -10.68
N PRO A 230 -1.31 7.62 -10.28
CA PRO A 230 -0.87 7.67 -8.89
C PRO A 230 -1.19 9.02 -8.23
N ALA A 231 -1.98 8.99 -7.15
CA ALA A 231 -2.34 10.19 -6.40
C ALA A 231 -1.11 10.79 -5.68
N LEU A 232 -0.25 9.92 -5.14
CA LEU A 232 1.04 10.25 -4.58
C LEU A 232 2.15 9.63 -5.43
N GLY A 233 2.94 10.46 -6.11
CA GLY A 233 3.98 9.98 -7.04
C GLY A 233 5.03 9.05 -6.42
N ARG A 234 5.25 9.11 -5.10
CA ARG A 234 6.22 8.26 -4.39
C ARG A 234 5.83 6.78 -4.31
N PHE A 235 4.53 6.47 -4.35
CA PHE A 235 4.04 5.10 -4.25
C PHE A 235 3.71 4.48 -5.62
N GLY A 236 3.85 5.24 -6.72
CA GLY A 236 3.58 4.74 -8.07
C GLY A 236 2.21 4.07 -8.19
N ASP A 237 2.14 2.96 -8.94
CA ASP A 237 0.89 2.22 -9.16
C ASP A 237 0.55 1.24 -8.02
N ALA A 238 1.04 1.47 -6.80
CA ALA A 238 0.73 0.63 -5.66
C ALA A 238 -0.79 0.60 -5.38
N PRO A 239 -1.36 -0.56 -4.99
CA PRO A 239 -2.78 -0.66 -4.65
C PRO A 239 -3.18 0.35 -3.57
N GLY A 240 -4.30 1.06 -3.79
CA GLY A 240 -4.78 2.06 -2.84
C GLY A 240 -4.25 3.48 -3.05
N ASN A 241 -3.35 3.70 -4.02
CA ASN A 241 -2.77 5.02 -4.34
C ASN A 241 -3.46 5.74 -5.51
N CYS A 242 -4.79 5.69 -5.59
CA CYS A 242 -5.54 6.53 -6.51
C CYS A 242 -6.68 7.28 -5.81
N TRP A 243 -7.24 8.28 -6.50
CA TRP A 243 -8.31 9.11 -5.96
C TRP A 243 -9.57 8.31 -5.62
N ILE A 244 -9.89 7.29 -6.41
CA ILE A 244 -11.06 6.41 -6.19
C ILE A 244 -10.88 5.57 -4.93
N ASP A 245 -9.68 5.05 -4.68
CA ASP A 245 -9.37 4.34 -3.43
C ASP A 245 -9.47 5.28 -2.22
N GLY A 246 -9.03 6.54 -2.38
CA GLY A 246 -9.23 7.56 -1.35
C GLY A 246 -10.71 7.87 -1.09
N LEU A 247 -11.55 7.89 -2.13
CA LEU A 247 -13.00 8.05 -1.97
C LEU A 247 -13.62 6.87 -1.21
N LEU A 248 -13.14 5.64 -1.45
CA LEU A 248 -13.56 4.47 -0.68
C LEU A 248 -13.21 4.63 0.81
N ARG A 249 -12.01 5.13 1.13
CA ARG A 249 -11.61 5.38 2.53
C ARG A 249 -12.43 6.49 3.20
N ILE A 250 -12.84 7.51 2.44
CA ILE A 250 -13.80 8.52 2.95
C ILE A 250 -15.18 7.89 3.18
N ALA A 251 -15.61 6.97 2.31
CA ALA A 251 -16.87 6.24 2.44
C ALA A 251 -16.91 5.31 3.65
N GLN A 252 -15.77 4.67 3.98
CA GLN A 252 -15.63 3.86 5.19
C GLN A 252 -15.87 4.66 6.48
N LEU A 253 -15.77 5.99 6.42
CA LEU A 253 -16.00 6.90 7.55
C LEU A 253 -17.33 7.66 7.46
N HIS A 254 -18.33 7.11 6.77
CA HIS A 254 -19.62 7.76 6.54
C HIS A 254 -20.39 8.16 7.80
N ASP A 255 -20.23 7.41 8.89
CA ASP A 255 -20.80 7.74 10.20
C ASP A 255 -20.21 9.01 10.82
N HIS A 256 -19.04 9.45 10.34
CA HIS A 256 -18.34 10.64 10.81
C HIS A 256 -18.54 11.87 9.90
N TRP A 257 -19.40 11.79 8.88
CA TRP A 257 -19.65 12.92 7.98
C TRP A 257 -20.34 14.09 8.70
N GLN A 258 -19.69 15.24 8.71
CA GLN A 258 -20.08 16.46 9.41
C GLN A 258 -21.05 17.33 8.60
N ARG A 259 -20.94 17.27 7.26
CA ARG A 259 -21.73 18.10 6.34
C ARG A 259 -22.32 17.24 5.22
N PRO A 260 -23.49 17.60 4.67
CA PRO A 260 -24.06 16.91 3.52
C PRO A 260 -23.11 16.95 2.32
N LEU A 261 -22.91 15.81 1.66
CA LEU A 261 -22.13 15.72 0.42
C LEU A 261 -22.67 16.66 -0.65
N GLU A 262 -23.98 16.86 -0.67
CA GLU A 262 -24.71 17.66 -1.65
C GLU A 262 -24.36 19.15 -1.62
N ASP A 263 -23.74 19.63 -0.54
CA ASP A 263 -23.32 21.02 -0.39
C ASP A 263 -21.89 21.29 -0.91
N TRP A 264 -21.11 20.23 -1.12
CA TRP A 264 -19.74 20.36 -1.61
C TRP A 264 -19.71 20.70 -3.11
N ARG A 265 -18.81 21.59 -3.52
CA ARG A 265 -18.56 21.92 -4.93
C ARG A 265 -17.06 22.03 -5.20
N PRO A 266 -16.51 21.35 -6.23
CA PRO A 266 -15.10 21.49 -6.59
C PRO A 266 -14.80 22.90 -7.12
N GLN A 267 -13.57 23.35 -6.92
CA GLN A 267 -13.09 24.65 -7.38
C GLN A 267 -11.85 24.47 -8.26
N GLY A 268 -11.94 24.90 -9.53
CA GLY A 268 -10.85 24.79 -10.51
C GLY A 268 -10.71 23.40 -11.12
N HIS A 269 -9.50 23.10 -11.60
CA HIS A 269 -9.14 21.82 -12.25
C HIS A 269 -7.89 21.23 -11.61
N ASN A 270 -8.04 20.66 -10.40
CA ASN A 270 -6.93 20.03 -9.70
C ASN A 270 -7.44 18.92 -8.76
N ALA A 271 -7.15 17.67 -9.13
CA ALA A 271 -7.52 16.47 -8.39
C ALA A 271 -7.19 16.55 -6.90
N ARG A 272 -5.95 16.93 -6.56
CA ARG A 272 -5.48 17.02 -5.18
C ARG A 272 -6.25 18.06 -4.37
N ARG A 273 -6.53 19.23 -4.96
CA ARG A 273 -7.37 20.26 -4.31
C ARG A 273 -8.81 19.80 -4.14
N HIS A 274 -9.38 19.14 -5.14
CA HIS A 274 -10.73 18.60 -5.05
C HIS A 274 -10.84 17.56 -3.94
N PHE A 275 -9.88 16.62 -3.89
CA PHE A 275 -9.84 15.57 -2.88
C PHE A 275 -9.71 16.15 -1.46
N GLY A 276 -8.71 16.99 -1.22
CA GLY A 276 -8.49 17.60 0.10
C GLY A 276 -9.65 18.49 0.56
N ALA A 277 -10.31 19.20 -0.36
CA ALA A 277 -11.50 20.00 -0.06
C ALA A 277 -12.72 19.12 0.28
N LEU A 278 -12.92 18.02 -0.45
CA LEU A 278 -14.00 17.06 -0.19
C LEU A 278 -13.81 16.36 1.17
N LEU A 279 -12.60 15.87 1.44
CA LEU A 279 -12.23 15.25 2.71
C LEU A 279 -12.50 16.19 3.88
N ARG A 280 -12.06 17.44 3.80
CA ARG A 280 -12.32 18.45 4.84
C ARG A 280 -13.80 18.78 4.99
N HIS A 281 -14.51 18.96 3.88
CA HIS A 281 -15.94 19.24 3.89
C HIS A 281 -16.71 18.19 4.68
N LEU A 282 -16.42 16.91 4.39
CA LEU A 282 -17.11 15.77 4.98
C LEU A 282 -16.62 15.44 6.37
N LEU A 283 -15.32 15.43 6.66
CA LEU A 283 -14.81 14.78 7.87
C LEU A 283 -14.27 15.75 8.93
N THR A 284 -14.27 17.07 8.67
CA THR A 284 -13.61 18.04 9.57
C THR A 284 -14.54 19.13 10.10
N CYS A 285 -14.46 19.36 11.41
CA CYS A 285 -15.05 20.51 12.10
C CYS A 285 -14.01 21.62 12.32
N TYR A 286 -12.74 21.25 12.43
CA TYR A 286 -11.61 22.14 12.65
C TYR A 286 -10.59 22.01 11.53
N ASP A 287 -9.79 23.06 11.33
CA ASP A 287 -8.77 23.06 10.29
C ASP A 287 -7.70 21.99 10.55
N VAL A 288 -7.33 21.26 9.49
CA VAL A 288 -6.37 20.15 9.53
C VAL A 288 -5.31 20.32 8.44
N PRO A 289 -4.05 19.96 8.71
CA PRO A 289 -2.96 20.17 7.75
C PRO A 289 -3.11 19.33 6.49
N ASP A 290 -2.61 19.82 5.35
CA ASP A 290 -2.62 19.10 4.06
C ASP A 290 -1.95 17.72 4.07
N LEU A 291 -1.05 17.47 5.03
CA LEU A 291 -0.41 16.16 5.17
C LEU A 291 -1.43 15.04 5.43
N VAL A 292 -2.59 15.34 6.04
CA VAL A 292 -3.60 14.32 6.36
C VAL A 292 -4.21 13.70 5.12
N ASP A 293 -4.22 14.42 3.99
CA ASP A 293 -4.69 13.90 2.71
C ASP A 293 -3.90 12.63 2.33
N THR A 294 -2.61 12.58 2.68
CA THR A 294 -1.75 11.43 2.38
C THR A 294 -2.23 10.14 3.05
N LEU A 295 -2.89 10.22 4.21
CA LEU A 295 -3.38 9.05 4.94
C LEU A 295 -4.43 8.27 4.14
N PHE A 296 -5.23 8.98 3.35
CA PHE A 296 -6.29 8.41 2.53
C PHE A 296 -5.79 7.97 1.15
N LEU A 297 -4.55 8.26 0.81
CA LEU A 297 -3.96 8.00 -0.51
C LEU A 297 -2.72 7.08 -0.42
N GLN A 298 -2.39 6.60 0.77
CA GLN A 298 -1.27 5.68 1.01
C GLN A 298 -1.71 4.23 0.85
N PRO A 299 -0.88 3.32 0.32
CA PRO A 299 -1.13 1.89 0.35
C PRO A 299 -1.45 1.38 1.78
N PRO A 300 -2.34 0.38 1.96
CA PRO A 300 -2.74 -0.08 3.29
C PRO A 300 -1.57 -0.55 4.18
N ASP A 301 -0.55 -1.16 3.58
CA ASP A 301 0.68 -1.65 4.23
C ASP A 301 1.61 -0.54 4.71
N GLU A 302 1.46 0.68 4.21
CA GLU A 302 2.22 1.87 4.62
C GLU A 302 1.50 2.67 5.73
N THR A 303 0.32 2.23 6.18
CA THR A 303 -0.48 2.92 7.20
C THR A 303 -0.71 2.05 8.44
N LEU A 304 -0.62 2.66 9.62
CA LEU A 304 -1.01 1.98 10.87
C LEU A 304 -2.55 1.92 10.98
N PRO A 305 -3.14 0.80 11.47
CA PRO A 305 -4.60 0.67 11.59
C PRO A 305 -5.28 1.83 12.33
N ALA A 306 -4.65 2.34 13.39
CA ALA A 306 -5.17 3.44 14.20
C ALA A 306 -5.07 4.83 13.54
N ALA A 307 -4.38 4.97 12.40
CA ALA A 307 -4.02 6.27 11.85
C ALA A 307 -5.24 7.12 11.44
N THR A 308 -6.30 6.48 10.92
CA THR A 308 -7.57 7.14 10.61
C THR A 308 -8.28 7.65 11.87
N GLY A 309 -8.18 6.91 12.97
CA GLY A 309 -8.66 7.35 14.29
C GLY A 309 -7.95 8.61 14.78
N TRP A 310 -6.64 8.75 14.53
CA TRP A 310 -5.91 9.96 14.88
C TRP A 310 -6.37 11.17 14.07
N PHE A 311 -6.63 10.98 12.76
CA PHE A 311 -7.21 12.01 11.92
C PHE A 311 -8.57 12.46 12.44
N LEU A 312 -9.49 11.53 12.71
CA LEU A 312 -10.82 11.86 13.24
C LEU A 312 -10.73 12.58 14.59
N HIS A 313 -9.82 12.15 15.45
CA HIS A 313 -9.57 12.79 16.74
C HIS A 313 -9.18 14.26 16.58
N ILE A 314 -8.25 14.60 15.66
CA ILE A 314 -7.86 16.00 15.43
C ILE A 314 -8.91 16.79 14.65
N ALA A 315 -9.58 16.17 13.68
CA ALA A 315 -10.60 16.78 12.84
C ALA A 315 -11.83 17.23 13.64
N THR A 316 -12.07 16.60 14.80
CA THR A 316 -13.18 16.89 15.72
C THR A 316 -12.75 17.71 16.95
N GLY A 317 -11.51 18.24 16.96
CA GLY A 317 -11.03 19.19 17.97
C GLY A 317 -10.16 18.58 19.07
N GLY A 318 -9.87 17.28 18.99
CA GLY A 318 -8.90 16.61 19.85
C GLY A 318 -7.46 17.06 19.54
N HIS A 319 -6.59 16.92 20.53
CA HIS A 319 -5.16 17.23 20.36
C HIS A 319 -4.41 15.96 19.92
N ILE A 320 -3.54 16.04 18.90
CA ILE A 320 -2.87 14.84 18.34
C ILE A 320 -2.16 13.98 19.39
N ARG A 321 -1.42 14.59 20.34
CA ARG A 321 -0.76 13.87 21.45
C ARG A 321 -1.69 13.13 22.43
N SER A 322 -3.00 13.34 22.34
CA SER A 322 -4.01 12.63 23.13
C SER A 322 -4.85 11.70 22.27
N ALA A 323 -4.45 11.47 21.02
CA ALA A 323 -5.08 10.48 20.16
C ALA A 323 -4.78 9.07 20.71
N PRO A 324 -5.76 8.16 20.73
CA PRO A 324 -5.54 6.77 21.14
C PRO A 324 -4.48 6.09 20.26
N GLU A 325 -3.68 5.20 20.85
CA GLU A 325 -2.72 4.34 20.12
C GLU A 325 -1.70 5.11 19.26
N LEU A 326 -1.42 6.36 19.61
CA LEU A 326 -0.35 7.11 18.96
C LEU A 326 0.99 6.39 19.18
N PRO A 327 1.81 6.18 18.14
CA PRO A 327 2.97 5.29 18.23
C PRO A 327 4.16 5.92 18.98
N ALA A 328 4.03 7.18 19.40
CA ALA A 328 5.04 7.89 20.16
C ALA A 328 4.42 8.87 21.15
N GLU A 329 5.02 9.00 22.33
CA GLU A 329 4.66 10.03 23.29
C GLU A 329 5.14 11.41 22.82
N LEU A 330 4.20 12.32 22.57
CA LEU A 330 4.51 13.67 22.08
C LEU A 330 4.34 14.73 23.17
N THR A 331 5.37 15.56 23.34
CA THR A 331 5.24 16.82 24.08
C THR A 331 4.35 17.80 23.31
N LYS A 332 3.85 18.85 24.00
CA LYS A 332 3.06 19.91 23.34
C LYS A 332 3.78 20.52 22.14
N ARG A 333 5.09 20.76 22.26
CA ARG A 333 5.89 21.32 21.18
C ARG A 333 6.03 20.33 20.02
N MET A 334 6.35 19.07 20.28
CA MET A 334 6.45 18.05 19.22
C MET A 334 5.15 17.90 18.45
N ALA A 335 4.04 17.85 19.15
CA ALA A 335 2.72 17.73 18.55
C ALA A 335 2.34 18.94 17.68
N HIS A 336 2.73 20.15 18.08
CA HIS A 336 2.59 21.33 17.23
C HIS A 336 3.41 21.18 15.94
N GLU A 337 4.70 20.84 16.06
CA GLU A 337 5.59 20.66 14.91
C GLU A 337 5.14 19.53 13.97
N THR A 338 4.57 18.43 14.50
CA THR A 338 3.97 17.35 13.68
C THR A 338 2.90 17.88 12.74
N LEU A 339 2.01 18.76 13.22
CA LEU A 339 0.96 19.34 12.40
C LEU A 339 1.45 20.47 11.48
N GLN A 340 2.69 20.93 11.65
CA GLN A 340 3.35 21.88 10.75
C GLN A 340 4.27 21.19 9.73
N ALA A 341 4.32 19.85 9.73
CA ALA A 341 5.15 19.11 8.80
C ALA A 341 4.66 19.36 7.35
N PRO A 342 5.59 19.54 6.39
CA PRO A 342 5.27 19.66 4.98
C PRO A 342 4.30 18.59 4.46
N GLY A 343 3.32 18.99 3.64
CA GLY A 343 2.26 18.12 3.12
C GLY A 343 2.69 17.01 2.15
N HIS A 344 3.99 16.81 1.93
CA HIS A 344 4.50 15.64 1.23
C HIS A 344 4.85 14.51 2.20
N TYR A 345 5.02 14.76 3.50
CA TYR A 345 5.26 13.71 4.47
C TYR A 345 4.00 12.88 4.74
N THR A 346 4.19 11.60 5.01
CA THR A 346 3.14 10.74 5.59
C THR A 346 2.87 11.13 7.04
N MET A 347 1.78 10.64 7.62
CA MET A 347 1.49 10.88 9.05
C MET A 347 2.58 10.34 9.98
N LEU A 348 3.17 9.18 9.65
CA LEU A 348 4.27 8.59 10.42
C LEU A 348 5.55 9.44 10.31
N GLU A 349 5.89 9.86 9.10
CA GLU A 349 7.00 10.79 8.85
C GLU A 349 6.79 12.13 9.56
N ALA A 350 5.55 12.64 9.61
CA ALA A 350 5.19 13.87 10.31
C ALA A 350 5.32 13.74 11.84
N ILE A 351 5.00 12.58 12.41
CA ILE A 351 5.23 12.29 13.83
C ILE A 351 6.74 12.32 14.11
N ARG A 352 7.56 11.66 13.28
CA ARG A 352 9.04 11.71 13.39
C ARG A 352 9.60 13.12 13.22
N TYR A 353 9.10 13.86 12.24
CA TYR A 353 9.42 15.27 12.01
C TYR A 353 9.17 16.08 13.29
N GLY A 354 7.98 15.95 13.89
CA GLY A 354 7.62 16.66 15.11
C GLY A 354 8.47 16.27 16.32
N GLN A 355 8.83 15.00 16.46
CA GLN A 355 9.77 14.56 17.50
C GLN A 355 11.13 15.24 17.35
N ILE A 356 11.69 15.31 16.15
CA ILE A 356 13.04 15.84 15.91
C ILE A 356 13.04 17.37 16.02
N ILE A 357 12.17 18.06 15.29
CA ILE A 357 12.09 19.52 15.27
C ILE A 357 11.62 20.06 16.62
N GLY A 358 10.65 19.38 17.27
CA GLY A 358 10.16 19.76 18.59
C GLY A 358 11.23 19.68 19.68
N GLN A 359 12.30 18.90 19.47
CA GLN A 359 13.45 18.78 20.37
C GLN A 359 14.62 19.71 20.02
N GLY A 360 14.47 20.52 18.97
CA GLY A 360 15.50 21.44 18.47
C GLY A 360 16.45 20.85 17.45
N GLY A 361 16.10 19.71 16.83
CA GLY A 361 16.81 19.20 15.65
C GLY A 361 16.56 20.06 14.40
N ASP A 362 17.15 19.66 13.28
CA ASP A 362 16.97 20.31 11.99
C ASP A 362 16.48 19.34 10.91
N ILE A 363 16.07 19.90 9.77
CA ILE A 363 15.52 19.17 8.63
C ILE A 363 16.52 18.15 8.07
N GLY A 364 17.83 18.41 8.13
CA GLY A 364 18.84 17.44 7.67
C GLY A 364 18.81 16.16 8.49
N LEU A 365 18.68 16.28 9.82
CA LEU A 365 18.50 15.12 10.69
C LEU A 365 17.16 14.40 10.45
N VAL A 366 16.08 15.14 10.15
CA VAL A 366 14.79 14.54 9.76
C VAL A 366 14.98 13.66 8.53
N GLU A 367 15.45 14.24 7.43
CA GLU A 367 15.65 13.50 6.18
C GLU A 367 16.56 12.28 6.37
N ALA A 368 17.67 12.44 7.08
CA ALA A 368 18.57 11.33 7.36
C ALA A 368 17.88 10.19 8.14
N LEU A 369 17.12 10.51 9.20
CA LEU A 369 16.40 9.51 9.99
C LEU A 369 15.26 8.84 9.21
N LEU A 370 14.54 9.60 8.38
CA LEU A 370 13.43 9.07 7.58
C LEU A 370 13.90 8.04 6.54
N THR A 371 15.15 8.13 6.06
CA THR A 371 15.74 7.10 5.19
C THR A 371 16.03 5.77 5.90
N THR A 372 16.09 5.77 7.24
CA THR A 372 16.31 4.56 8.05
C THR A 372 15.00 3.84 8.37
N ARG A 373 15.08 2.69 9.06
CA ARG A 373 13.91 2.00 9.61
C ARG A 373 13.01 2.88 10.49
N LEU A 374 13.56 3.91 11.13
CA LEU A 374 12.82 4.79 12.03
C LEU A 374 11.85 5.71 11.29
N GLY A 375 12.00 5.91 9.98
CA GLY A 375 11.03 6.64 9.18
C GLY A 375 9.72 5.89 8.95
N ARG A 376 9.76 4.55 9.04
CA ARG A 376 8.64 3.67 8.67
C ARG A 376 8.10 2.86 9.84
N SER A 377 8.83 2.79 10.94
CA SER A 377 8.48 1.99 12.11
C SER A 377 8.66 2.76 13.41
N PHE A 378 7.80 2.42 14.37
CA PHE A 378 7.82 2.87 15.76
C PHE A 378 8.00 1.68 16.74
N GLU A 379 8.46 0.54 16.25
CA GLU A 379 8.84 -0.57 17.11
C GLU A 379 9.91 -0.12 18.13
N HIS A 380 9.71 -0.49 19.39
CA HIS A 380 10.59 -0.12 20.50
C HIS A 380 10.76 1.40 20.69
N GLU A 381 9.69 2.18 20.47
CA GLU A 381 9.73 3.64 20.52
C GLU A 381 10.25 4.20 21.86
N ASP A 382 9.94 3.56 22.99
CA ASP A 382 10.43 4.00 24.31
C ASP A 382 11.96 4.13 24.35
N PHE A 383 12.67 3.28 23.60
CA PHE A 383 14.11 3.37 23.44
C PHE A 383 14.49 4.37 22.33
N TRP A 384 13.87 4.27 21.14
CA TRP A 384 14.25 5.11 20.00
C TRP A 384 13.98 6.59 20.22
N ALA A 385 12.97 6.97 20.99
CA ALA A 385 12.75 8.34 21.45
C ALA A 385 13.98 8.88 22.20
N THR A 386 14.66 8.05 23.01
CA THR A 386 15.90 8.45 23.70
C THR A 386 17.09 8.58 22.75
N ALA A 387 17.15 7.75 21.69
CA ALA A 387 18.19 7.84 20.67
C ALA A 387 17.99 9.06 19.76
N ILE A 388 16.75 9.36 19.36
CA ILE A 388 16.37 10.57 18.63
C ILE A 388 16.73 11.80 19.47
N HIS A 389 16.36 11.81 20.75
CA HIS A 389 16.78 12.87 21.66
C HIS A 389 18.30 13.02 21.67
N TRP A 390 19.04 11.91 21.78
CA TRP A 390 20.50 11.93 21.74
C TRP A 390 21.03 12.51 20.41
N PHE A 391 20.51 12.15 19.25
CA PHE A 391 20.92 12.73 17.96
C PHE A 391 20.69 14.25 17.92
N THR A 392 19.55 14.74 18.41
CA THR A 392 19.27 16.19 18.46
C THR A 392 20.24 16.97 19.34
N LYS A 393 20.86 16.31 20.33
CA LYS A 393 21.92 16.90 21.18
C LYS A 393 23.32 16.78 20.60
N HIS A 394 23.48 16.05 19.50
CA HIS A 394 24.76 15.83 18.84
C HIS A 394 24.67 16.12 17.33
N PRO A 395 24.29 17.35 16.91
CA PRO A 395 24.16 17.75 15.49
C PRO A 395 25.48 17.71 14.70
N MET A 396 26.58 17.40 15.38
CA MET A 396 27.92 17.22 14.83
C MET A 396 28.12 15.88 14.10
N ILE A 397 27.21 14.92 14.31
CA ILE A 397 27.28 13.61 13.67
C ILE A 397 26.97 13.80 12.19
N ASP A 398 27.84 13.27 11.33
CA ASP A 398 27.59 13.22 9.90
C ASP A 398 26.27 12.46 9.65
N LEU A 399 25.36 13.08 8.90
CA LEU A 399 24.05 12.54 8.59
C LEU A 399 24.14 11.17 7.90
N ASP A 400 25.24 10.90 7.19
CA ASP A 400 25.52 9.61 6.56
C ASP A 400 25.71 8.47 7.56
N LEU A 401 26.11 8.79 8.78
CA LEU A 401 26.29 7.81 9.83
C LEU A 401 24.99 7.47 10.56
N ILE A 402 23.93 8.27 10.40
CA ILE A 402 22.68 8.04 11.11
C ILE A 402 22.15 6.64 10.83
N GLY A 403 22.12 6.24 9.55
CA GLY A 403 21.76 4.87 9.16
C GLY A 403 22.63 3.81 9.83
N LEU A 404 23.96 3.97 9.77
CA LEU A 404 24.90 3.00 10.37
C LEU A 404 24.77 2.91 11.89
N ILE A 405 24.53 4.02 12.58
CA ILE A 405 24.32 4.04 14.03
C ILE A 405 23.00 3.36 14.37
N VAL A 406 21.93 3.65 13.63
CA VAL A 406 20.61 3.02 13.81
C VAL A 406 20.73 1.51 13.60
N ASP A 407 21.38 1.06 12.54
CA ASP A 407 21.56 -0.37 12.27
C ASP A 407 22.44 -1.04 13.33
N TYR A 408 23.55 -0.43 13.73
CA TYR A 408 24.36 -0.94 14.83
C TYR A 408 23.54 -1.10 16.11
N ILE A 409 22.80 -0.07 16.51
CA ILE A 409 22.01 -0.13 17.74
C ILE A 409 20.92 -1.20 17.61
N GLN A 410 20.28 -1.32 16.45
CA GLN A 410 19.30 -2.36 16.21
C GLN A 410 19.91 -3.74 16.46
N GLU A 411 20.97 -4.07 15.74
CA GLU A 411 21.61 -5.39 15.76
C GLU A 411 22.18 -5.77 17.13
N ARG A 412 22.55 -4.78 17.94
CA ARG A 412 23.07 -5.03 19.29
C ARG A 412 21.98 -5.17 20.33
N LYS A 413 20.85 -4.46 20.19
CA LYS A 413 19.86 -4.34 21.26
C LYS A 413 18.67 -5.27 21.11
N PHE A 414 18.21 -5.53 19.89
CA PHE A 414 16.86 -6.10 19.67
C PHE A 414 16.83 -7.54 19.13
N PRO A 415 17.56 -7.93 18.07
CA PRO A 415 17.43 -9.28 17.54
C PRO A 415 18.12 -10.30 18.43
N ASP A 416 17.48 -11.45 18.59
CA ASP A 416 18.10 -12.64 19.15
C ASP A 416 19.24 -13.14 18.26
N GLN A 417 20.26 -13.71 18.87
CA GLN A 417 21.41 -14.25 18.18
C GLN A 417 21.21 -15.73 17.90
N GLN A 418 21.48 -16.13 16.65
CA GLN A 418 21.55 -17.53 16.26
C GLN A 418 23.01 -17.98 16.27
N ILE A 419 23.37 -18.86 17.21
CA ILE A 419 24.71 -19.38 17.39
C ILE A 419 24.72 -20.86 16.94
N PRO A 420 25.40 -21.19 15.82
CA PRO A 420 25.56 -22.57 15.39
C PRO A 420 26.41 -23.32 16.42
N GLN A 421 25.87 -24.40 16.98
CA GLN A 421 26.62 -25.27 17.88
C GLN A 421 27.41 -26.33 17.09
N PRO A 422 28.52 -26.85 17.67
CA PRO A 422 29.29 -27.95 17.07
C PRO A 422 28.47 -29.24 16.83
N SER A 423 27.32 -29.41 17.51
CA SER A 423 26.39 -30.53 17.30
C SER A 423 25.57 -30.43 16.01
N GLY A 424 25.57 -29.27 15.35
CA GLY A 424 24.71 -28.96 14.20
C GLY A 424 23.40 -28.25 14.57
N ASP A 425 23.09 -28.11 15.86
CA ASP A 425 21.92 -27.38 16.35
C ASP A 425 22.17 -25.87 16.36
N ILE A 426 21.13 -25.05 16.14
CA ILE A 426 21.21 -23.58 16.26
C ILE A 426 20.65 -23.18 17.62
N LEU A 427 21.50 -22.60 18.47
CA LEU A 427 21.07 -22.00 19.73
C LEU A 427 20.57 -20.58 19.47
N THR A 428 19.35 -20.29 19.90
CA THR A 428 18.84 -18.92 19.93
C THR A 428 19.12 -18.35 21.32
N GLU A 429 20.01 -17.36 21.40
CA GLU A 429 20.28 -16.58 22.61
C GLU A 429 19.68 -15.18 22.46
N GLY A 430 19.45 -14.51 23.59
CA GLY A 430 18.94 -13.13 23.60
C GLY A 430 19.86 -12.13 22.89
N PRO A 431 19.44 -10.86 22.81
CA PRO A 431 20.21 -9.84 22.11
C PRO A 431 21.62 -9.68 22.67
N PRO A 432 22.61 -9.25 21.86
CA PRO A 432 23.99 -9.12 22.34
C PRO A 432 24.15 -8.15 23.51
N GLU A 433 23.37 -7.07 23.51
CA GLU A 433 23.38 -6.01 24.51
C GLU A 433 21.92 -5.62 24.84
N PRO A 434 21.15 -6.48 25.54
CA PRO A 434 19.72 -6.21 25.77
C PRO A 434 19.53 -4.95 26.63
N ASN A 435 20.48 -4.68 27.52
CA ASN A 435 20.54 -3.51 28.39
C ASN A 435 21.17 -2.27 27.72
N PHE A 436 21.34 -2.27 26.39
CA PHE A 436 21.89 -1.12 25.68
C PHE A 436 21.08 0.16 25.98
N SER A 437 21.78 1.24 26.36
CA SER A 437 21.19 2.54 26.69
C SER A 437 21.91 3.69 26.00
N MET A 438 21.18 4.74 25.61
CA MET A 438 21.76 5.98 25.10
C MET A 438 22.18 6.95 26.22
N LYS A 439 21.74 6.69 27.47
CA LYS A 439 22.05 7.55 28.61
C LYS A 439 23.55 7.59 28.86
N SER A 440 24.13 8.78 28.92
CA SER A 440 25.56 9.02 29.15
C SER A 440 26.51 8.40 28.12
N ARG A 441 26.02 8.04 26.92
CA ARG A 441 26.87 7.49 25.86
C ARG A 441 27.68 8.60 25.18
N SER A 442 28.99 8.42 25.11
CA SER A 442 29.89 9.31 24.37
C SER A 442 29.80 9.04 22.87
N VAL A 443 29.63 10.10 22.07
CA VAL A 443 29.61 10.05 20.60
C VAL A 443 30.83 9.29 20.06
N ASN A 444 32.04 9.66 20.50
CA ASN A 444 33.27 9.04 20.00
C ASN A 444 33.31 7.54 20.28
N LYS A 445 32.95 7.13 21.50
CA LYS A 445 32.94 5.70 21.88
C LYS A 445 31.91 4.91 21.09
N LEU A 446 30.72 5.49 20.86
CA LEU A 446 29.69 4.83 20.04
C LEU A 446 30.20 4.67 18.61
N LEU A 447 30.78 5.73 18.03
CA LEU A 447 31.35 5.67 16.69
C LEU A 447 32.53 4.70 16.57
N ASP A 448 33.35 4.54 17.62
CA ASP A 448 34.41 3.52 17.66
C ASP A 448 33.81 2.10 17.58
N LEU A 449 32.71 1.87 18.30
CA LEU A 449 32.00 0.59 18.30
C LEU A 449 31.31 0.33 16.96
N VAL A 450 30.62 1.33 16.41
CA VAL A 450 29.97 1.26 15.09
C VAL A 450 31.01 0.98 14.01
N GLU A 451 32.15 1.67 14.02
CA GLU A 451 33.23 1.43 13.06
C GLU A 451 33.84 0.03 13.22
N THR A 452 34.06 -0.43 14.46
CA THR A 452 34.58 -1.77 14.73
C THR A 452 33.62 -2.85 14.23
N TRP A 453 32.32 -2.68 14.50
CA TRP A 453 31.26 -3.57 14.04
C TRP A 453 31.14 -3.55 12.52
N HIS A 454 31.11 -2.38 11.90
CA HIS A 454 31.04 -2.23 10.45
C HIS A 454 32.30 -2.78 9.77
N THR A 455 33.49 -2.61 10.35
CA THR A 455 34.75 -3.20 9.86
C THR A 455 34.75 -4.72 9.99
N ARG A 456 34.11 -5.28 11.04
CA ARG A 456 33.92 -6.73 11.19
C ARG A 456 33.03 -7.28 10.08
N LEU A 457 31.87 -6.66 9.83
CA LEU A 457 30.98 -7.00 8.71
C LEU A 457 31.65 -6.81 7.35
N ALA A 458 32.49 -5.78 7.21
CA ALA A 458 33.24 -5.51 6.00
C ALA A 458 34.45 -6.46 5.80
N ARG A 459 34.94 -7.13 6.84
CA ARG A 459 35.94 -8.22 6.72
C ARG A 459 35.31 -9.50 6.18
N GLU A 460 34.05 -9.74 6.49
CA GLU A 460 33.24 -10.79 5.86
C GLU A 460 32.88 -10.43 4.40
N ASN A 461 32.82 -9.13 4.06
CA ASN A 461 32.51 -8.60 2.72
C ASN A 461 33.66 -7.91 1.96
N ARG A 462 34.93 -8.12 2.35
CA ARG A 462 36.17 -7.56 1.75
C ARG A 462 36.13 -6.06 1.34
N ILE A 463 36.01 -5.14 2.30
CA ILE A 463 36.27 -3.70 2.04
C ILE A 463 37.59 -3.26 2.71
N PRO A 464 38.61 -2.80 1.95
CA PRO A 464 39.88 -2.32 2.51
C PRO A 464 39.76 -0.99 3.26
N ALA A 465 40.73 -0.72 4.15
CA ALA A 465 40.95 0.60 4.75
C ALA A 465 41.15 1.65 3.63
N SER A 466 40.33 2.69 3.59
CA SER A 466 40.20 3.57 2.44
C SER A 466 41.04 4.84 2.54
N ARG A 467 41.94 4.99 1.56
CA ARG A 467 42.29 6.29 1.00
C ARG A 467 41.22 6.67 -0.02
N TRP A 468 40.88 7.96 -0.13
CA TRP A 468 40.02 8.47 -1.19
C TRP A 468 40.75 9.50 -2.03
N ASN A 469 40.19 9.81 -3.20
CA ASN A 469 40.75 10.81 -4.10
C ASN A 469 40.62 12.20 -3.44
N ARG A 470 41.65 13.02 -3.60
CA ARG A 470 41.62 14.44 -3.22
C ARG A 470 40.50 15.16 -3.98
N SER A 471 39.93 16.16 -3.34
CA SER A 471 39.02 17.10 -3.96
C SER A 471 39.74 18.01 -4.96
N ASP A 472 38.98 18.76 -5.75
CA ASP A 472 39.47 19.79 -6.68
C ASP A 472 39.70 21.15 -5.98
N ILE A 473 39.66 21.17 -4.65
CA ILE A 473 39.90 22.37 -3.82
C ILE A 473 41.37 22.37 -3.42
N GLY A 474 42.06 23.48 -3.70
CA GLY A 474 43.48 23.65 -3.41
C GLY A 474 43.81 23.69 -1.91
N GLU A 475 45.00 23.20 -1.56
CA GLU A 475 45.62 23.40 -0.25
C GLU A 475 46.19 24.84 -0.17
N PHE A 476 46.35 25.38 1.04
CA PHE A 476 46.82 26.75 1.26
C PHE A 476 47.99 26.76 2.23
N GLU A 477 49.00 27.58 1.93
CA GLU A 477 50.14 27.81 2.81
C GLU A 477 50.51 29.31 2.77
N GLU A 478 50.66 29.92 3.94
CA GLU A 478 51.04 31.32 4.09
C GLU A 478 52.00 31.46 5.27
N THR A 479 53.09 32.18 5.06
CA THR A 479 54.06 32.49 6.10
C THR A 479 54.06 33.97 6.41
N GLU A 480 53.94 34.32 7.69
CA GLU A 480 54.03 35.69 8.17
C GLU A 480 55.01 35.79 9.34
N GLN A 481 55.49 36.99 9.64
CA GLN A 481 56.30 37.23 10.83
C GLN A 481 55.48 38.00 11.86
N ASP A 482 55.44 37.49 13.08
CA ASP A 482 54.71 38.14 14.17
C ASP A 482 55.44 39.39 14.69
N LYS A 483 54.79 40.16 15.57
CA LYS A 483 55.37 41.40 16.14
C LYS A 483 56.60 41.16 17.01
N LYS A 484 56.86 39.93 17.42
CA LYS A 484 57.99 39.52 18.26
C LYS A 484 59.11 38.87 17.43
N GLY A 485 58.93 38.73 16.12
CA GLY A 485 59.91 38.19 15.18
C GLY A 485 59.77 36.69 14.90
N TYR A 486 58.77 36.01 15.48
CA TYR A 486 58.51 34.59 15.23
C TYR A 486 57.93 34.40 13.82
N GLN A 487 58.37 33.34 13.14
CA GLN A 487 57.85 32.94 11.84
C GLN A 487 56.61 32.07 12.04
N LEU A 488 55.46 32.52 11.55
CA LEU A 488 54.19 31.81 11.64
C LEU A 488 53.87 31.22 10.27
N THR A 489 53.87 29.90 10.15
CA THR A 489 53.46 29.19 8.94
C THR A 489 52.08 28.59 9.13
N TRP A 490 51.12 29.10 8.38
CA TRP A 490 49.73 28.66 8.38
C TRP A 490 49.49 27.69 7.22
N THR A 491 48.89 26.54 7.50
CA THR A 491 48.55 25.54 6.47
C THR A 491 47.08 25.14 6.52
N VAL A 492 46.50 24.91 5.34
CA VAL A 492 45.19 24.30 5.14
C VAL A 492 45.38 23.10 4.23
N GLN A 493 45.29 21.89 4.78
CA GLN A 493 45.54 20.64 4.04
C GLN A 493 44.32 19.72 4.04
N GLU A 494 44.09 18.99 2.95
CA GLU A 494 43.00 18.02 2.86
C GLU A 494 43.36 16.71 3.56
N LEU A 495 42.45 16.19 4.39
CA LEU A 495 42.57 14.88 5.03
C LEU A 495 41.93 13.82 4.10
N THR A 496 42.76 12.91 3.57
CA THR A 496 42.39 11.99 2.47
C THR A 496 42.34 10.51 2.89
N THR A 497 42.59 10.26 4.17
CA THR A 497 42.59 8.93 4.75
C THR A 497 41.86 8.91 6.10
N THR A 498 41.30 7.75 6.45
CA THR A 498 40.70 7.56 7.78
C THR A 498 41.70 7.81 8.91
N ALA A 499 42.98 7.43 8.71
CA ALA A 499 44.03 7.62 9.71
C ALA A 499 44.28 9.11 10.02
N GLU A 500 44.28 9.96 8.99
CA GLU A 500 44.41 11.41 9.14
C GLU A 500 43.23 12.02 9.90
N LEU A 501 41.99 11.63 9.59
CA LEU A 501 40.79 12.08 10.31
C LEU A 501 40.81 11.65 11.79
N VAL A 502 41.30 10.43 12.08
CA VAL A 502 41.45 9.93 13.46
C VAL A 502 42.50 10.73 14.22
N ALA A 503 43.65 10.99 13.60
CA ALA A 503 44.71 11.80 14.19
C ALA A 503 44.22 13.22 14.48
N GLU A 504 43.47 13.82 13.55
CA GLU A 504 42.88 15.15 13.69
C GLU A 504 41.87 15.20 14.84
N GLY A 505 40.94 14.26 14.88
CA GLY A 505 39.94 14.19 15.94
C GLY A 505 40.53 13.95 17.33
N ARG A 506 41.62 13.19 17.43
CA ARG A 506 42.38 13.02 18.67
C ARG A 506 43.04 14.32 19.11
N ALA A 507 43.74 15.00 18.21
CA ALA A 507 44.41 16.27 18.49
C ALA A 507 43.42 17.36 18.96
N LEU A 508 42.31 17.50 18.24
CA LEU A 508 41.28 18.51 18.54
C LEU A 508 40.25 18.04 19.57
N SER A 509 40.30 16.79 20.01
CA SER A 509 39.32 16.23 20.94
C SER A 509 37.85 16.41 20.47
N HIS A 510 37.61 16.25 19.16
CA HIS A 510 36.28 16.22 18.56
C HIS A 510 36.18 15.17 17.44
N CYS A 511 34.97 14.79 17.03
CA CYS A 511 34.79 13.72 16.06
C CYS A 511 34.86 14.22 14.62
N VAL A 512 36.00 14.03 13.96
CA VAL A 512 36.16 14.31 12.51
C VAL A 512 36.02 13.03 11.69
N ARG A 513 36.27 11.87 12.31
CA ARG A 513 36.21 10.55 11.65
C ARG A 513 34.86 10.29 10.98
N SER A 514 33.78 10.89 11.49
CA SER A 514 32.45 10.67 10.93
C SER A 514 32.32 11.01 9.45
N TYR A 515 33.16 11.92 8.96
CA TYR A 515 33.20 12.31 7.57
C TYR A 515 33.81 11.28 6.62
N ALA A 516 34.45 10.20 7.10
CA ALA A 516 35.18 9.27 6.23
C ALA A 516 34.34 8.68 5.09
N THR A 517 33.07 8.35 5.34
CA THR A 517 32.15 7.83 4.32
C THR A 517 31.75 8.91 3.31
N GLY A 518 31.43 10.11 3.80
CA GLY A 518 31.12 11.27 2.96
C GLY A 518 32.31 11.70 2.11
N CYS A 519 33.53 11.62 2.64
CA CYS A 519 34.75 11.88 1.88
C CYS A 519 35.02 10.83 0.81
N ARG A 520 34.83 9.54 1.14
CA ARG A 520 34.99 8.45 0.17
C ARG A 520 34.02 8.56 -1.01
N SER A 521 32.80 9.04 -0.75
CA SER A 521 31.76 9.25 -1.77
C SER A 521 31.86 10.62 -2.46
N GLY A 522 32.83 11.46 -2.12
CA GLY A 522 33.03 12.80 -2.70
C GLY A 522 31.96 13.83 -2.29
N ARG A 523 31.20 13.55 -1.24
CA ARG A 523 30.18 14.47 -0.68
C ARG A 523 30.77 15.47 0.30
N HIS A 524 31.88 15.09 0.94
CA HIS A 524 32.65 15.95 1.83
C HIS A 524 34.11 15.99 1.41
N ALA A 525 34.76 17.13 1.61
CA ALA A 525 36.21 17.25 1.71
C ALA A 525 36.50 17.93 3.04
N VAL A 526 37.39 17.33 3.83
CA VAL A 526 37.72 17.81 5.17
C VAL A 526 39.14 18.34 5.19
N PHE A 527 39.28 19.59 5.62
CA PHE A 527 40.55 20.29 5.71
C PHE A 527 40.97 20.48 7.16
N SER A 528 42.26 20.33 7.44
CA SER A 528 42.88 20.67 8.72
C SER A 528 43.59 22.01 8.59
N VAL A 529 43.29 22.93 9.50
CA VAL A 529 43.99 24.21 9.63
C VAL A 529 45.02 24.09 10.74
N GLN A 530 46.28 24.36 10.42
CA GLN A 530 47.39 24.22 11.35
C GLN A 530 48.22 25.51 11.40
N LEU A 531 48.85 25.72 12.54
CA LEU A 531 49.81 26.80 12.77
C LEU A 531 51.12 26.19 13.25
N GLN A 532 52.20 26.50 12.55
CA GLN A 532 53.56 26.22 12.96
C GLN A 532 54.25 27.54 13.34
N VAL A 533 54.93 27.55 14.49
CA VAL A 533 55.72 28.69 14.98
C VAL A 533 57.20 28.30 14.88
N ASP A 534 57.97 29.04 14.09
CA ASP A 534 59.34 28.69 13.72
C ASP A 534 59.46 27.22 13.26
N ASP A 535 60.39 26.46 13.86
CA ASP A 535 60.62 25.04 13.60
C ASP A 535 59.86 24.12 14.59
N ASP A 536 58.89 24.65 15.35
CA ASP A 536 58.07 23.83 16.24
C ASP A 536 57.12 22.91 15.47
N ARG A 537 56.60 21.89 16.17
CA ARG A 537 55.59 21.02 15.60
C ARG A 537 54.30 21.81 15.31
N PRO A 538 53.67 21.64 14.14
CA PRO A 538 52.41 22.32 13.82
C PRO A 538 51.29 21.94 14.79
N ASP A 539 50.68 22.95 15.38
CA ASP A 539 49.50 22.85 16.21
C ASP A 539 48.24 22.85 15.34
N ARG A 540 47.39 21.84 15.54
CA ARG A 540 46.10 21.72 14.86
C ARG A 540 45.09 22.64 15.52
N LEU A 541 44.49 23.52 14.73
CA LEU A 541 43.57 24.55 15.23
C LEU A 541 42.12 24.24 14.90
N MET A 542 41.77 23.89 13.68
CA MET A 542 40.39 23.56 13.34
C MET A 542 40.27 22.58 12.18
N THR A 543 39.11 21.94 12.09
CA THR A 543 38.66 21.25 10.89
C THR A 543 37.61 22.05 10.15
N ILE A 544 37.64 21.96 8.83
CA ILE A 544 36.65 22.55 7.93
C ILE A 544 36.11 21.45 7.02
N ALA A 545 34.81 21.17 7.11
CA ALA A 545 34.12 20.29 6.17
C ALA A 545 33.45 21.13 5.08
N VAL A 546 33.74 20.81 3.82
CA VAL A 546 33.22 21.47 2.63
C VAL A 546 32.50 20.44 1.78
N ASN A 547 31.39 20.81 1.16
CA ASN A 547 30.82 20.02 0.07
C ASN A 547 31.54 20.39 -1.24
N PRO A 548 32.34 19.48 -1.85
CA PRO A 548 33.20 19.83 -2.99
C PRO A 548 32.41 20.33 -4.21
N LYS A 549 31.23 19.74 -4.47
CA LYS A 549 30.39 20.09 -5.63
C LYS A 549 29.80 21.48 -5.53
N THR A 550 29.36 21.88 -4.34
CA THR A 550 28.70 23.18 -4.12
C THR A 550 29.68 24.26 -3.64
N ARG A 551 30.89 23.87 -3.22
CA ARG A 551 31.90 24.71 -2.56
C ARG A 551 31.32 25.48 -1.36
N VAL A 552 30.38 24.86 -0.63
CA VAL A 552 29.79 25.41 0.59
C VAL A 552 30.37 24.70 1.80
N ILE A 553 30.81 25.47 2.79
CA ILE A 553 31.22 24.96 4.10
C ILE A 553 29.99 24.40 4.81
N SER A 554 30.02 23.10 5.10
CA SER A 554 29.02 22.45 5.96
C SER A 554 29.34 22.63 7.43
N GLN A 555 30.63 22.73 7.80
CA GLN A 555 31.04 22.86 9.20
C GLN A 555 32.46 23.41 9.39
N MET A 556 32.68 24.16 10.48
CA MET A 556 34.00 24.54 10.98
C MET A 556 34.08 24.34 12.50
N ARG A 557 35.03 23.55 13.00
CA ARG A 557 35.17 23.31 14.46
C ARG A 557 36.62 23.26 14.91
N GLY A 558 36.89 23.94 16.03
CA GLY A 558 38.14 23.82 16.78
C GLY A 558 38.06 22.80 17.91
N ARG A 559 39.01 22.88 18.83
CA ARG A 559 39.20 21.96 19.94
C ARG A 559 37.95 21.90 20.82
N PHE A 560 37.56 20.70 21.24
CA PHE A 560 36.34 20.46 22.02
C PHE A 560 35.05 20.98 21.35
N ASN A 561 34.95 20.90 20.02
CA ASN A 561 33.83 21.41 19.23
C ASN A 561 33.63 22.94 19.32
N ALA A 562 34.68 23.70 19.65
CA ALA A 562 34.59 25.15 19.70
C ALA A 562 34.27 25.75 18.32
N LEU A 563 33.42 26.76 18.30
CA LEU A 563 33.21 27.60 17.12
C LEU A 563 34.48 28.39 16.80
N PRO A 564 34.68 28.84 15.55
CA PRO A 564 35.82 29.70 15.19
C PRO A 564 35.93 31.00 16.00
N THR A 565 34.89 31.39 16.74
CA THR A 565 34.89 32.52 17.67
C THR A 565 35.57 32.21 19.02
N GLY A 566 35.84 30.93 19.30
CA GLY A 566 36.36 30.42 20.58
C GLY A 566 35.27 30.06 21.60
N LYS A 567 33.99 30.10 21.24
CA LYS A 567 32.89 29.61 22.10
C LYS A 567 32.76 28.09 22.00
N VAL A 568 32.71 27.40 23.14
CA VAL A 568 32.41 25.96 23.23
C VAL A 568 30.88 25.78 23.33
N GLU A 569 30.29 24.97 22.45
CA GLU A 569 28.85 24.71 22.46
C GLU A 569 28.40 23.83 23.64
N ALA A 570 27.13 24.00 24.03
CA ALA A 570 26.50 23.23 25.11
C ALA A 570 26.36 21.75 24.70
N GLY A 571 27.23 20.90 25.24
CA GLY A 571 27.29 19.46 24.94
C GLY A 571 28.68 18.84 25.12
N GLY A 572 29.74 19.66 25.14
CA GLY A 572 31.09 19.23 25.51
C GLY A 572 31.23 18.92 27.02
N PRO A 573 32.27 18.16 27.43
CA PRO A 573 32.52 17.90 28.85
C PRO A 573 32.66 19.24 29.61
N ARG A 574 31.75 19.47 30.57
CA ARG A 574 31.59 20.71 31.39
C ARG A 574 32.85 21.19 32.16
N ARG A 575 34.03 20.60 31.93
CA ARG A 575 35.26 20.82 32.72
C ARG A 575 36.52 21.18 31.92
N ARG A 576 36.47 21.38 30.60
CA ARG A 576 37.68 21.75 29.82
C ARG A 576 37.54 23.12 29.17
N SER A 577 38.24 24.11 29.71
CA SER A 577 38.39 25.42 29.07
C SER A 577 39.51 25.39 28.03
N LEU A 578 39.28 26.01 26.88
CA LEU A 578 40.37 26.34 25.94
C LEU A 578 41.37 27.27 26.64
N SER A 579 42.68 27.06 26.43
CA SER A 579 43.72 27.99 26.89
C SER A 579 43.56 29.36 26.21
N ALA A 580 44.14 30.39 26.81
CA ALA A 580 44.10 31.74 26.26
C ALA A 580 44.79 31.81 24.89
N ASP A 581 45.98 31.18 24.79
CA ASP A 581 46.80 31.16 23.58
C ASP A 581 46.07 30.49 22.42
N TYR A 582 45.51 29.29 22.64
CA TYR A 582 44.73 28.59 21.63
C TYR A 582 43.52 29.40 21.14
N ARG A 583 42.86 30.19 22.01
CA ARG A 583 41.75 31.07 21.57
C ARG A 583 42.24 32.22 20.70
N LEU A 584 43.44 32.72 20.95
CA LEU A 584 44.07 33.77 20.15
C LEU A 584 44.36 33.21 18.75
N ASP A 585 45.02 32.06 18.68
CA ASP A 585 45.41 31.41 17.43
C ASP A 585 44.18 30.99 16.60
N LEU A 586 43.17 30.42 17.28
CA LEU A 586 41.90 30.09 16.64
C LEU A 586 41.19 31.33 16.06
N ARG A 587 41.31 32.51 16.70
CA ARG A 587 40.75 33.75 16.14
C ARG A 587 41.58 34.27 14.97
N ALA A 588 42.91 34.21 15.06
CA ALA A 588 43.83 34.63 14.02
C ALA A 588 43.62 33.80 12.73
N SER A 589 43.41 32.49 12.87
CA SER A 589 43.15 31.57 11.76
C SER A 589 41.96 31.97 10.87
N ARG A 590 41.01 32.79 11.37
CA ARG A 590 39.86 33.27 10.57
C ARG A 590 40.30 34.12 9.37
N GLY A 591 41.41 34.84 9.48
CA GLY A 591 41.96 35.62 8.36
C GLY A 591 42.49 34.71 7.26
N VAL A 592 43.27 33.70 7.65
CA VAL A 592 43.81 32.66 6.76
C VAL A 592 42.68 31.91 6.06
N VAL A 593 41.70 31.41 6.82
CA VAL A 593 40.55 30.70 6.26
C VAL A 593 39.77 31.57 5.28
N ARG A 594 39.61 32.87 5.54
CA ARG A 594 38.94 33.78 4.60
C ARG A 594 39.71 33.89 3.27
N ARG A 595 41.04 34.07 3.34
CA ARG A 595 41.89 34.16 2.13
C ARG A 595 41.88 32.86 1.32
N TRP A 596 41.94 31.72 2.00
CA TRP A 596 41.78 30.41 1.36
C TRP A 596 40.42 30.27 0.68
N MET A 597 39.33 30.64 1.37
CA MET A 597 37.99 30.61 0.79
C MET A 597 37.84 31.52 -0.43
N GLU A 598 38.42 32.72 -0.41
CA GLU A 598 38.41 33.66 -1.55
C GLU A 598 39.18 33.08 -2.74
N THR A 599 40.33 32.45 -2.49
CA THR A 599 41.17 31.81 -3.52
C THR A 599 40.44 30.64 -4.19
N GLU A 600 39.78 29.80 -3.38
CA GLU A 600 39.11 28.58 -3.85
C GLU A 600 37.62 28.77 -4.17
N GLY A 601 37.10 29.99 -4.11
CA GLY A 601 35.67 30.28 -4.38
C GLY A 601 34.70 29.59 -3.42
N ILE A 602 35.10 29.34 -2.17
CA ILE A 602 34.31 28.66 -1.14
C ILE A 602 33.39 29.67 -0.42
N ARG A 603 32.15 29.26 -0.14
CA ARG A 603 31.14 30.07 0.55
C ARG A 603 30.79 29.49 1.92
N ARG A 604 30.40 30.34 2.86
CA ARG A 604 29.83 29.90 4.15
C ARG A 604 28.37 29.49 4.00
N GLY A 605 27.98 28.41 4.66
CA GLY A 605 26.57 28.06 4.83
C GLY A 605 25.89 28.99 5.84
N ALA A 606 24.56 29.09 5.78
CA ALA A 606 23.77 29.99 6.64
C ALA A 606 23.91 29.71 8.17
N LYS A 607 24.51 28.59 8.57
CA LYS A 607 24.69 28.14 9.96
C LYS A 607 26.16 27.97 10.38
N THR A 608 27.14 28.36 9.56
CA THR A 608 28.60 28.22 9.79
C THR A 608 29.31 29.55 9.90
#